data_AF-A0A0B7FUU1-F1
#
_entry.id   AF-A0A0B7FUU1-F1
#
_cell.length_a   1.000
_cell.length_b   1.000
_cell.length_c   1.000
_cell.angle_alpha   90.00
_cell.angle_beta   90.00
_cell.angle_gamma   90.00
#
_symmetry.space_group_name_H-M   'P 1'
#
loop_
_entity.id
_entity.type
_entity.pdbx_description
1 polymer ?
#
loop_
_entity_poly.entity_id
_entity_poly.type
_entity_poly.pdbx_seq_one_letter_code
_entity_poly.pdbx_strand_id
1 'polypeptide(L)' 'MGILCYVPPSFGHYVENIGNTTLKYLEIFKTDVYEDISLNQWLALTPPDMVKAHLQLSDETISQLQKVKPVIVGPGEW' A
#
# COMPACT_ATOMS: atom_id res chain seq x y z
N MET A 1 15.36 8.24 -20.09
CA MET A 1 14.97 6.87 -20.51
C MET A 1 13.77 6.48 -19.68
N GLY A 2 12.65 6.14 -20.30
CA GLY A 2 11.47 5.65 -19.59
C GLY A 2 11.49 4.12 -19.54
N ILE A 3 11.07 3.54 -18.42
CA ILE A 3 10.87 2.10 -18.26
C ILE A 3 9.36 1.86 -18.25
N LEU A 4 8.89 0.88 -19.00
CA LEU A 4 7.50 0.42 -18.97
C LEU A 4 7.40 -0.78 -18.03
N CYS A 5 6.51 -0.69 -17.05
CA CYS A 5 6.18 -1.79 -16.15
C CYS A 5 4.71 -2.18 -16.33
N TYR A 6 4.40 -3.46 -16.11
CA TYR A 6 3.03 -3.98 -16.17
C TYR A 6 2.77 -4.83 -14.92
N VAL A 7 1.69 -4.52 -14.22
CA VAL A 7 1.19 -5.31 -13.09
C VAL A 7 -0.14 -5.95 -13.52
N PRO A 8 -0.25 -7.29 -13.53
CA PRO A 8 -1.51 -7.95 -13.86
C PRO A 8 -2.64 -7.54 -12.90
N PRO A 9 -3.92 -7.60 -13.34
CA PRO A 9 -5.06 -7.31 -12.47
C PRO A 9 -5.01 -8.09 -11.16
N SER A 10 -5.38 -7.42 -10.06
CA SER A 10 -5.44 -7.99 -8.71
C SER A 10 -4.09 -8.36 -8.06
N PHE A 11 -2.95 -8.13 -8.71
CA PHE A 11 -1.64 -8.41 -8.12
C PHE A 11 -1.25 -7.26 -7.18
N GLY A 12 -0.96 -7.60 -5.92
CA GLY A 12 -0.44 -6.65 -4.93
C GLY A 12 0.92 -6.09 -5.36
N HIS A 13 1.11 -4.79 -5.21
CA HIS A 13 2.34 -4.10 -5.59
C HIS A 13 2.56 -2.84 -4.74
N TYR A 14 3.78 -2.31 -4.78
CA TYR A 14 4.15 -1.00 -4.27
C TYR A 14 5.19 -0.37 -5.22
N VAL A 15 5.31 0.96 -5.18
CA VAL A 15 6.32 1.71 -5.93
C VAL A 15 7.14 2.53 -4.95
N GLU A 16 8.44 2.23 -4.88
CA GLU A 16 9.38 2.90 -3.98
C GLU A 16 10.34 3.80 -4.76
N ASN A 17 10.52 5.04 -4.28
CA ASN A 17 11.55 5.91 -4.79
C ASN A 17 12.90 5.59 -4.11
N ILE A 18 13.74 4.82 -4.80
CA ILE A 18 15.09 4.44 -4.34
C ILE A 18 16.18 5.48 -4.69
N GLY A 19 15.79 6.63 -5.27
CA GLY A 19 16.71 7.67 -5.73
C GLY A 19 16.66 8.94 -4.86
N ASN A 20 17.64 9.81 -5.07
CA ASN A 20 17.78 11.07 -4.31
C ASN A 20 16.98 12.25 -4.92
N THR A 21 16.10 11.97 -5.88
CA THR A 21 15.32 13.00 -6.60
C THR A 21 13.86 12.60 -6.66
N THR A 22 12.96 13.54 -6.98
CA THR A 22 11.53 13.26 -7.11
C THR A 22 11.25 12.26 -8.23
N LEU A 23 10.67 11.11 -7.89
CA LEU A 23 10.11 10.17 -8.85
C LEU A 23 8.84 10.74 -9.48
N LYS A 24 8.74 10.68 -10.81
CA LYS A 24 7.53 11.00 -11.59
C LYS A 24 7.19 9.81 -12.47
N TYR A 25 5.97 9.30 -12.37
CA TYR A 25 5.47 8.17 -13.16
C TYR A 25 3.96 8.31 -13.42
N LEU A 26 3.43 7.47 -14.30
CA LEU A 26 2.01 7.41 -14.66
C LEU A 26 1.50 5.99 -14.46
N GLU A 27 0.36 5.86 -13.79
CA GLU A 27 -0.41 4.62 -13.72
C GLU A 27 -1.55 4.70 -14.73
N ILE A 28 -1.68 3.69 -15.58
CA ILE A 28 -2.68 3.64 -16.64
C ILE A 28 -3.44 2.33 -16.52
N PHE A 29 -4.77 2.44 -16.46
CA PHE A 29 -5.67 1.31 -16.33
C PHE A 29 -6.63 1.27 -17.51
N LYS A 30 -6.99 0.07 -17.97
CA LYS A 30 -7.97 -0.13 -19.05
C LYS A 30 -9.39 -0.20 -18.47
N THR A 31 -9.84 0.88 -17.85
CA THR A 31 -11.15 1.05 -17.21
C THR A 31 -11.48 2.54 -17.13
N ASP A 32 -12.76 2.89 -17.01
CA ASP A 32 -13.25 4.26 -16.82
C ASP A 32 -13.23 4.70 -15.36
N VAL A 33 -13.13 3.75 -14.42
CA VAL A 33 -13.08 4.00 -12.97
C VAL A 33 -11.76 3.50 -12.38
N TYR A 34 -11.08 4.35 -11.61
CA TYR A 34 -9.93 3.97 -10.80
C TYR A 34 -10.39 3.38 -9.47
N GLU A 35 -9.93 2.17 -9.16
CA GLU A 35 -10.17 1.50 -7.89
C GLU A 35 -8.89 0.81 -7.43
N ASP A 36 -8.62 0.87 -6.13
CA ASP A 36 -7.53 0.14 -5.48
C ASP A 36 -7.89 -0.21 -4.04
N ILE A 37 -7.12 -1.12 -3.45
CA ILE A 37 -7.26 -1.54 -2.06
C ILE A 37 -5.91 -1.36 -1.37
N SER A 38 -5.85 -0.44 -0.40
CA SER A 38 -4.67 -0.30 0.45
C SER A 38 -4.62 -1.41 1.49
N LEU A 39 -3.50 -2.14 1.54
CA LEU A 39 -3.27 -3.19 2.53
C LEU A 39 -3.39 -2.64 3.97
N ASN A 40 -2.83 -1.47 4.23
CA ASN A 40 -2.88 -0.85 5.56
C ASN A 40 -4.33 -0.58 5.99
N GLN A 41 -5.11 0.06 5.13
CA GLN A 41 -6.53 0.32 5.39
C GLN A 41 -7.33 -0.97 5.54
N TRP A 42 -7.08 -1.96 4.68
CA TRP A 42 -7.78 -3.24 4.74
C TRP A 42 -7.56 -3.93 6.09
N LEU A 43 -6.32 -4.00 6.56
CA LEU A 43 -6.00 -4.56 7.88
C LEU A 43 -6.61 -3.72 9.02
N ALA A 44 -6.59 -2.39 8.92
CA ALA A 44 -7.16 -1.49 9.92
C ALA A 44 -8.69 -1.60 10.08
N LEU A 45 -9.38 -2.00 9.01
CA LEU A 45 -10.83 -2.22 8.98
C LEU A 45 -11.23 -3.67 9.29
N THR A 46 -10.25 -4.56 9.41
CA THR A 46 -10.45 -5.95 9.78
C THR A 46 -10.44 -6.10 11.31
N PRO A 47 -11.27 -6.98 11.91
CA PRO A 47 -11.23 -7.22 13.36
C PRO A 47 -9.79 -7.51 13.84
N PRO A 48 -9.28 -6.79 14.86
CA PRO A 48 -7.89 -6.90 15.30
C PRO A 48 -7.46 -8.33 15.65
N ASP A 49 -8.32 -9.10 16.32
CA ASP A 49 -8.01 -10.48 16.69
C ASP A 49 -7.84 -11.40 15.47
N MET A 50 -8.55 -11.13 14.37
CA MET A 50 -8.35 -11.85 13.11
C MET A 50 -6.99 -11.49 12.50
N VAL A 51 -6.62 -10.21 12.49
CA VAL A 51 -5.30 -9.77 11.97
C VAL A 51 -4.16 -10.39 12.80
N LYS A 52 -4.27 -10.38 14.14
CA LYS A 52 -3.31 -11.04 15.05
C LYS A 52 -3.17 -12.52 14.77
N ALA A 53 -4.30 -13.22 14.59
CA ALA A 53 -4.27 -14.65 14.31
C ALA A 53 -3.57 -14.99 12.98
N HIS A 54 -3.69 -14.13 11.96
CA HIS A 54 -3.07 -14.36 10.64
C HIS A 54 -1.60 -13.96 10.59
N LEU A 55 -1.23 -12.83 11.21
CA LEU A 55 0.08 -12.20 11.02
C LEU A 55 0.98 -12.23 12.26
N GLN A 56 0.45 -12.66 13.42
CA GLN A 56 1.18 -12.74 14.69
C GLN A 56 1.81 -11.40 15.13
N LEU A 57 1.10 -10.30 14.86
CA LEU A 57 1.55 -8.94 15.21
C LEU A 57 1.17 -8.57 16.65
N SER A 58 1.97 -7.68 17.25
CA SER A 58 1.68 -7.10 18.57
C SER A 58 0.51 -6.12 18.50
N ASP A 59 -0.14 -5.88 19.64
CA ASP A 59 -1.17 -4.83 19.75
C ASP A 59 -0.59 -3.44 19.45
N GLU A 60 0.69 -3.21 19.76
CA GLU A 60 1.41 -1.98 19.40
C GLU A 60 1.45 -1.79 17.88
N THR A 61 1.89 -2.79 17.11
CA THR A 61 1.93 -2.71 15.64
C THR A 61 0.54 -2.51 15.05
N ILE A 62 -0.47 -3.20 15.58
CA ILE A 62 -1.86 -3.07 15.10
C ILE A 62 -2.41 -1.68 15.38
N SER A 63 -2.04 -1.05 16.50
CA SER A 63 -2.47 0.32 16.82
C SER A 63 -1.99 1.37 15.82
N GLN A 64 -0.94 1.08 15.05
CA GLN A 64 -0.39 1.97 14.03
C GLN A 64 -1.12 1.85 12.67
N LEU A 65 -2.01 0.87 12.51
CA LEU A 65 -2.77 0.71 11.26
C LEU A 65 -3.79 1.86 11.09
N GLN A 66 -3.91 2.36 9.87
CA GLN A 66 -4.66 3.55 9.53
C GLN A 66 -5.97 3.20 8.81
N LYS A 67 -7.12 3.56 9.41
CA LYS A 67 -8.44 3.34 8.80
C LYS A 67 -8.72 4.23 7.59
N VAL A 68 -8.04 5.37 7.50
CA VAL A 68 -8.07 6.26 6.35
C VAL A 68 -6.87 5.91 5.48
N LYS A 69 -7.10 5.66 4.20
CA LYS A 69 -6.07 5.23 3.25
C LYS A 69 -4.93 6.27 3.15
N PRO A 70 -3.69 5.91 3.54
CA PRO A 70 -2.52 6.69 3.12
C PRO A 70 -2.24 6.38 1.64
N VAL A 71 -2.23 7.40 0.79
CA VAL A 71 -1.98 7.24 -0.66
C VAL A 71 -0.48 7.14 -0.95
N ILE A 72 0.34 7.93 -0.25
CA ILE A 72 1.79 7.90 -0.31
C ILE A 72 2.28 7.95 1.13
N VAL A 73 3.19 7.06 1.49
CA VAL A 73 3.82 7.01 2.81
C VAL A 73 5.24 7.56 2.71
N GLY A 74 5.63 8.37 3.71
CA GLY A 74 7.01 8.83 3.84
C GLY A 74 7.95 7.70 4.28
N PRO A 75 9.27 7.91 4.25
CA PRO A 75 10.20 6.99 4.89
C PRO A 75 9.81 6.81 6.35
N GLY A 76 9.73 5.56 6.81
CA GLY A 76 9.49 5.29 8.22
C GLY A 76 10.66 5.80 9.06
N GLU A 77 10.37 6.45 10.18
CA GLU A 77 11.34 6.62 11.25
C GLU A 77 11.36 5.31 12.04
N TRP A 78 12.32 4.44 11.73
CA TRP A 78 12.59 3.22 12.47
C TRP A 78 13.86 3.37 13.31
#